data_AF-A0A6B9PHI9-F1
#
_entry.id   AF-A0A6B9PHI9-F1
#
_cell.length_a   1.000
_cell.length_b   1.000
_cell.length_c   1.000
_cell.angle_alpha   90.00
_cell.angle_beta   90.00
_cell.angle_gamma   90.00
#
_symmetry.space_group_name_H-M   'P 1'
#
loop_
_entity.id
_entity.type
_entity.pdbx_description
1 polymer ?
#
loop_
_entity_poly.entity_id
_entity_poly.type
_entity_poly.pdbx_seq_one_letter_code
_entity_poly.pdbx_strand_id
1 'polypeptide(L)'
;MTHDESIEDRILPLINETREFFIVAYNKKSHQLLLSIKRLEYIRAWKRIKQIQTEDVIINAIVININKGGLLVRIEGLKSFIPNSHITTQEKKIIKIDQIIECKLLVADERKNQLICSNKCALLAKFTDRFKIGNIVNGEITEIKKYGLFITIHGIPALLHISEIGYKHIDNINTKFALGNKIQVKIIHIDTKQGRLSVSTRDI
;
A
#
# COMPACT_ATOMS: atom_id res chain seq x y z
N MET A 1 17.52 16.71 44.42
CA MET A 1 16.26 16.24 45.04
C MET A 1 15.14 17.08 44.45
N THR A 2 14.62 16.77 43.26
CA THR A 2 13.71 15.66 42.86
C THR A 2 12.23 16.02 43.04
N HIS A 3 11.47 15.77 41.96
CA HIS A 3 10.00 15.65 41.81
C HIS A 3 9.26 16.98 41.59
N ASP A 4 8.39 17.18 40.60
CA ASP A 4 7.94 16.37 39.46
C ASP A 4 7.16 17.33 38.55
N GLU A 5 7.76 17.82 37.46
CA GLU A 5 7.00 18.52 36.41
C GLU A 5 6.61 17.47 35.37
N SER A 6 5.51 16.78 35.59
CA SER A 6 5.01 15.78 34.66
C SER A 6 3.47 15.73 34.58
N ILE A 7 2.97 16.13 33.40
CA ILE A 7 1.79 15.58 32.74
C ILE A 7 0.41 16.06 33.24
N GLU A 8 0.01 17.30 32.91
CA GLU A 8 -1.43 17.67 32.89
C GLU A 8 -1.90 18.46 31.66
N ASP A 9 -1.00 18.82 30.74
CA ASP A 9 -1.36 19.47 29.48
C ASP A 9 -1.54 18.44 28.34
N ARG A 10 -2.79 17.99 28.12
CA ARG A 10 -3.41 17.66 26.80
C ARG A 10 -4.67 16.78 26.90
N ILE A 11 -5.64 17.15 27.72
CA ILE A 11 -7.03 16.77 27.43
C ILE A 11 -7.82 18.06 27.33
N LEU A 12 -7.82 18.68 26.14
CA LEU A 12 -8.79 19.74 25.84
C LEU A 12 -10.19 19.12 26.00
N PRO A 13 -11.01 19.60 26.95
CA PRO A 13 -12.38 19.15 27.02
C PRO A 13 -13.11 19.75 25.82
N LEU A 14 -13.62 18.89 24.93
CA LEU A 14 -14.42 19.23 23.75
C LEU A 14 -15.80 19.78 24.16
N ILE A 15 -15.83 20.82 24.99
CA ILE A 15 -17.05 21.47 25.47
C ILE A 15 -17.57 22.35 24.33
N ASN A 16 -18.85 22.20 23.99
CA ASN A 16 -19.59 22.88 22.92
C ASN A 16 -19.31 22.46 21.46
N GLU A 17 -18.63 21.35 21.21
CA GLU A 17 -18.61 20.77 19.86
C GLU A 17 -19.89 20.00 19.57
N THR A 18 -20.67 20.47 18.59
CA THR A 18 -21.80 19.69 18.07
C THR A 18 -21.27 18.58 17.18
N ARG A 19 -21.47 17.33 17.58
CA ARG A 19 -21.13 16.16 16.77
C ARG A 19 -22.40 15.36 16.52
N GLU A 20 -22.55 14.86 15.31
CA GLU A 20 -23.52 13.82 15.04
C GLU A 20 -23.14 12.56 15.86
N PHE A 21 -24.13 11.83 16.36
CA PHE A 21 -23.94 10.59 17.11
C PHE A 21 -25.09 9.61 16.83
N PHE A 22 -24.84 8.32 16.98
CA PHE A 22 -25.91 7.32 16.91
C PHE A 22 -26.44 6.98 18.30
N ILE A 23 -27.75 6.95 18.46
CA ILE A 23 -28.40 6.41 19.66
C ILE A 23 -28.38 4.88 19.55
N VAL A 24 -27.63 4.23 20.43
CA VAL A 24 -27.46 2.76 20.46
C VAL A 24 -28.58 2.09 21.22
N ALA A 25 -29.00 2.68 22.33
CA ALA A 25 -30.07 2.15 23.15
C ALA A 25 -30.71 3.28 23.94
N TYR A 26 -32.02 3.18 24.15
CA TYR A 26 -32.72 4.03 25.09
C TYR A 26 -33.06 3.18 26.32
N ASN A 27 -32.51 3.53 27.47
CA ASN A 27 -32.85 2.86 28.71
C ASN A 27 -34.09 3.52 29.33
N LYS A 28 -35.25 2.89 29.16
CA LYS A 28 -36.53 3.38 29.69
C LYS A 28 -36.55 3.51 31.22
N LYS A 29 -35.71 2.78 31.97
CA LYS A 29 -35.66 2.85 33.44
C LYS A 29 -34.86 4.04 33.96
N SER A 30 -33.80 4.45 33.26
CA SER A 30 -32.94 5.56 33.69
C SER A 30 -33.13 6.85 32.89
N HIS A 31 -34.02 6.88 31.88
CA HIS A 31 -34.19 7.99 30.93
C HIS A 31 -32.88 8.42 30.24
N GLN A 32 -31.91 7.51 30.16
CA GLN A 32 -30.61 7.78 29.54
C GLN A 32 -30.58 7.23 28.12
N LEU A 33 -30.02 8.05 27.22
CA LEU A 33 -29.69 7.66 25.86
C LEU A 33 -28.25 7.17 25.84
N LEU A 34 -28.03 5.92 25.44
CA LEU A 34 -26.70 5.42 25.15
C LEU A 34 -26.30 5.94 23.76
N LEU A 35 -25.40 6.91 23.73
CA LEU A 35 -24.90 7.51 22.50
C LEU A 35 -23.57 6.86 22.13
N SER A 36 -23.37 6.54 20.85
CA SER A 36 -22.10 6.04 20.33
C SER A 36 -21.62 6.89 19.17
N ILE A 37 -20.63 7.73 19.47
CA ILE A 37 -19.86 8.48 18.49
C ILE A 37 -19.06 7.51 17.60
N LYS A 38 -18.49 6.46 18.22
CA LYS A 38 -17.70 5.44 17.52
C LYS A 38 -18.45 4.76 16.37
N ARG A 39 -19.77 4.55 16.52
CA ARG A 39 -20.59 3.92 15.48
C ARG A 39 -20.83 4.84 14.28
N LEU A 40 -20.96 6.15 14.51
CA LEU A 40 -21.07 7.12 13.42
C LEU A 40 -19.75 7.24 12.66
N GLU A 41 -18.63 7.35 13.39
CA GLU A 41 -17.29 7.40 12.80
C GLU A 41 -17.03 6.19 11.92
N TYR A 42 -17.44 4.99 12.36
CA TYR A 42 -17.36 3.77 11.57
C TYR A 42 -18.13 3.88 10.24
N ILE A 43 -19.40 4.32 10.28
CA ILE A 43 -20.23 4.45 9.07
C ILE A 43 -19.66 5.49 8.12
N ARG A 44 -19.19 6.63 8.65
CA ARG A 44 -18.55 7.69 7.87
C ARG A 44 -17.25 7.22 7.23
N ALA A 45 -16.42 6.53 7.99
CA ALA A 45 -15.17 5.96 7.49
C ALA A 45 -15.41 4.99 6.33
N TRP A 46 -16.39 4.08 6.46
CA TRP A 46 -16.73 3.15 5.38
C TRP A 46 -17.28 3.84 4.13
N LYS A 47 -18.09 4.90 4.29
CA LYS A 47 -18.52 5.74 3.16
C LYS A 47 -17.31 6.35 2.45
N ARG A 48 -16.36 6.92 3.20
CA ARG A 48 -15.11 7.52 2.66
C ARG A 48 -14.26 6.47 1.94
N ILE A 49 -14.07 5.30 2.52
CA ILE A 49 -13.32 4.20 1.89
C ILE A 49 -13.94 3.78 0.56
N LYS A 50 -15.26 3.61 0.48
CA LYS A 50 -15.95 3.27 -0.78
C LYS A 50 -15.77 4.35 -1.84
N GLN A 51 -15.79 5.62 -1.43
CA GLN A 51 -15.54 6.74 -2.32
C GLN A 51 -14.10 6.72 -2.85
N ILE A 52 -13.11 6.60 -1.96
CA ILE A 52 -11.69 6.48 -2.30
C ILE A 52 -11.42 5.31 -3.26
N GLN A 53 -12.09 4.17 -3.05
CA GLN A 53 -12.00 3.01 -3.94
C GLN A 53 -12.46 3.34 -5.37
N THR A 54 -13.52 4.13 -5.47
CA THR A 54 -14.12 4.52 -6.75
C THR A 54 -13.25 5.55 -7.48
N GLU A 55 -12.67 6.47 -6.73
CA GLU A 55 -11.80 7.54 -7.25
C GLU A 55 -10.36 7.06 -7.52
N ASP A 56 -10.00 5.85 -7.09
CA ASP A 56 -8.72 5.20 -7.35
C ASP A 56 -7.49 5.99 -6.83
N VAL A 57 -7.68 6.68 -5.70
CA VAL A 57 -6.75 7.67 -5.12
C VAL A 57 -5.71 7.03 -4.19
N ILE A 58 -4.54 7.67 -4.09
CA ILE A 58 -3.49 7.33 -3.11
C ILE A 58 -3.88 7.89 -1.74
N ILE A 59 -3.80 7.06 -0.71
CA ILE A 59 -4.17 7.41 0.65
C ILE A 59 -3.05 7.15 1.64
N ASN A 60 -3.04 7.96 2.69
CA ASN A 60 -2.09 7.86 3.78
C ASN A 60 -2.63 6.92 4.85
N ALA A 61 -1.85 5.89 5.19
CA ALA A 61 -2.18 4.93 6.22
C ALA A 61 -1.14 4.97 7.35
N ILE A 62 -1.57 4.90 8.59
CA ILE A 62 -0.66 4.90 9.75
C ILE A 62 -0.39 3.46 10.15
N VAL A 63 0.87 3.06 10.25
CA VAL A 63 1.24 1.69 10.65
C VAL A 63 0.97 1.50 12.14
N ILE A 64 -0.02 0.66 12.48
CA ILE A 64 -0.32 0.29 13.87
C ILE A 64 0.64 -0.80 14.35
N ASN A 65 0.85 -1.83 13.52
CA ASN A 65 1.63 -2.99 13.91
C ASN A 65 2.22 -3.71 12.68
N ILE A 66 3.29 -4.47 12.88
CA ILE A 66 4.02 -5.20 11.85
C ILE A 66 3.97 -6.69 12.21
N ASN A 67 3.26 -7.49 11.42
CA ASN A 67 3.14 -8.93 11.60
C ASN A 67 3.98 -9.69 10.57
N LYS A 68 4.25 -10.98 10.81
CA LYS A 68 5.00 -11.84 9.86
C LYS A 68 4.37 -11.92 8.46
N GLY A 69 3.06 -11.67 8.33
CA GLY A 69 2.34 -11.68 7.06
C GLY A 69 2.23 -10.33 6.33
N GLY A 70 2.48 -9.20 7.02
CA GLY A 70 2.22 -7.86 6.48
C GLY A 70 2.07 -6.80 7.57
N LEU A 71 1.66 -5.60 7.17
CA LEU A 71 1.48 -4.45 8.05
C LEU A 71 0.00 -4.28 8.39
N LEU A 72 -0.29 -4.09 9.67
CA LEU A 72 -1.59 -3.61 10.13
C LEU A 72 -1.53 -2.08 10.12
N VAL A 73 -2.36 -1.45 9.30
CA VAL A 73 -2.39 0.01 9.14
C VAL A 73 -3.76 0.58 9.48
N ARG A 74 -3.83 1.86 9.80
CA ARG A 74 -5.07 2.61 10.06
C ARG A 74 -5.32 3.60 8.94
N ILE A 75 -6.53 3.57 8.39
CA ILE A 75 -6.96 4.46 7.31
C ILE A 75 -8.34 4.98 7.69
N GLU A 76 -8.50 6.30 7.75
CA GLU A 76 -9.80 6.94 8.05
C GLU A 76 -10.47 6.39 9.34
N GLY A 77 -9.65 5.95 10.31
CA GLY A 77 -10.10 5.34 11.57
C GLY A 77 -10.33 3.82 11.53
N LEU A 78 -10.38 3.21 10.34
CA LEU A 78 -10.56 1.76 10.14
C LEU A 78 -9.21 1.02 10.11
N LYS A 79 -9.25 -0.25 10.54
CA LYS A 79 -8.09 -1.15 10.47
C LYS A 79 -8.00 -1.74 9.07
N SER A 80 -6.85 -1.63 8.46
CA SER A 80 -6.51 -2.21 7.16
C SER A 80 -5.24 -3.03 7.26
N PHE A 81 -5.03 -3.89 6.28
CA PHE A 81 -3.88 -4.76 6.18
C PHE A 81 -3.18 -4.56 4.84
N ILE A 82 -1.86 -4.36 4.89
CA ILE A 82 -0.99 -4.32 3.72
C ILE A 82 -0.20 -5.64 3.68
N PRO A 83 -0.45 -6.55 2.72
CA PRO A 83 0.27 -7.81 2.66
C PRO A 83 1.74 -7.59 2.28
N ASN A 84 2.64 -8.45 2.78
CA ASN A 84 4.07 -8.40 2.44
C ASN A 84 4.35 -8.44 0.93
N SER A 85 3.53 -9.15 0.16
CA SER A 85 3.63 -9.21 -1.30
C SER A 85 3.39 -7.87 -1.99
N HIS A 86 2.75 -6.92 -1.31
CA HIS A 86 2.41 -5.59 -1.78
C HIS A 86 3.24 -4.48 -1.13
N ILE A 87 4.27 -4.85 -0.37
CA ILE A 87 5.28 -3.94 0.19
C ILE A 87 6.54 -4.06 -0.68
N THR A 88 7.13 -2.93 -1.04
CA THR A 88 8.40 -2.90 -1.75
C THR A 88 9.55 -3.29 -0.82
N THR A 89 10.54 -4.04 -1.33
CA THR A 89 11.68 -4.55 -0.55
C THR A 89 12.45 -3.44 0.18
N GLN A 90 12.56 -2.26 -0.42
CA GLN A 90 13.18 -1.08 0.19
C GLN A 90 12.38 -0.57 1.39
N GLU A 91 11.07 -0.42 1.26
CA GLU A 91 10.24 0.08 2.36
C GLU A 91 10.16 -0.90 3.53
N LYS A 92 10.17 -2.21 3.26
CA LYS A 92 10.17 -3.24 4.32
C LYS A 92 11.30 -3.05 5.35
N LYS A 93 12.42 -2.44 4.96
CA LYS A 93 13.57 -2.15 5.86
C LYS A 93 13.40 -0.85 6.66
N ILE A 94 12.59 0.07 6.19
CA ILE A 94 12.47 1.45 6.73
C ILE A 94 11.23 1.58 7.63
N ILE A 95 10.17 0.81 7.34
CA ILE A 95 8.88 0.97 8.00
C ILE A 95 8.98 0.69 9.51
N LYS A 96 8.58 1.68 10.29
CA LYS A 96 8.40 1.60 11.75
C LYS A 96 6.92 1.72 12.12
N ILE A 97 6.59 1.30 13.34
CA ILE A 97 5.28 1.56 13.94
C ILE A 97 5.08 3.09 14.04
N ASP A 98 3.83 3.53 13.86
CA ASP A 98 3.38 4.92 13.80
C ASP A 98 3.90 5.76 12.62
N GLN A 99 4.53 5.14 11.62
CA GLN A 99 4.83 5.83 10.38
C GLN A 99 3.63 5.89 9.44
N ILE A 100 3.57 6.98 8.68
CA ILE A 100 2.61 7.16 7.60
C ILE A 100 3.17 6.53 6.33
N ILE A 101 2.40 5.64 5.71
CA ILE A 101 2.70 4.98 4.44
C ILE A 101 1.62 5.31 3.41
N GLU A 102 2.05 5.76 2.24
CA GLU A 102 1.17 5.92 1.08
C GLU A 102 0.79 4.52 0.57
N CYS A 103 -0.50 4.24 0.49
CA CYS A 103 -1.01 3.01 -0.09
C CYS A 103 -2.28 3.28 -0.89
N LYS A 104 -2.64 2.33 -1.74
CA LYS A 104 -3.85 2.38 -2.54
C LYS A 104 -4.75 1.23 -2.15
N LEU A 105 -6.05 1.49 -2.11
CA LEU A 105 -7.04 0.53 -1.69
C LEU A 105 -7.25 -0.52 -2.79
N LEU A 106 -7.02 -1.79 -2.48
CA LEU A 106 -7.26 -2.90 -3.42
C LEU A 106 -8.64 -3.52 -3.20
N VAL A 107 -8.97 -3.79 -1.94
CA VAL A 107 -10.19 -4.48 -1.55
C VAL A 107 -10.77 -3.77 -0.35
N ALA A 108 -12.06 -3.43 -0.43
CA ALA A 108 -12.83 -2.96 0.70
C ALA A 108 -14.14 -3.74 0.81
N ASP A 109 -14.20 -4.63 1.81
CA ASP A 109 -15.38 -5.41 2.13
C ASP A 109 -15.89 -5.04 3.53
N GLU A 110 -17.02 -4.33 3.58
CA GLU A 110 -17.67 -3.90 4.83
C GLU A 110 -18.24 -5.09 5.63
N ARG A 111 -18.69 -6.15 4.97
CA ARG A 111 -19.30 -7.32 5.63
C ARG A 111 -18.25 -8.14 6.36
N LYS A 112 -17.08 -8.31 5.74
CA LYS A 112 -15.92 -9.01 6.33
C LYS A 112 -15.01 -8.09 7.15
N ASN A 113 -15.32 -6.79 7.19
CA ASN A 113 -14.47 -5.75 7.78
C ASN A 113 -13.01 -5.88 7.29
N GLN A 114 -12.86 -6.15 5.99
CA GLN A 114 -11.58 -6.45 5.37
C GLN A 114 -11.21 -5.31 4.44
N LEU A 115 -10.17 -4.58 4.83
CA LEU A 115 -9.56 -3.52 4.03
C LEU A 115 -8.15 -3.95 3.67
N ILE A 116 -7.91 -4.24 2.40
CA ILE A 116 -6.58 -4.58 1.89
C ILE A 116 -6.06 -3.40 1.08
N CYS A 117 -4.86 -2.94 1.45
CA CYS A 117 -4.17 -1.89 0.72
C CYS A 117 -2.83 -2.37 0.17
N SER A 118 -2.33 -1.67 -0.84
CA SER A 118 -1.07 -1.97 -1.51
C SER A 118 -0.23 -0.72 -1.67
N ASN A 119 0.99 -0.75 -1.12
CA ASN A 119 1.98 0.30 -1.29
C ASN A 119 2.57 0.28 -2.72
N LYS A 120 2.74 -0.90 -3.33
CA LYS A 120 3.19 -1.03 -4.73
C LYS A 120 2.30 -0.29 -5.72
N CYS A 121 0.98 -0.35 -5.51
CA CYS A 121 0.01 0.32 -6.38
C CYS A 121 0.08 1.85 -6.24
N ALA A 122 0.38 2.37 -5.05
CA ALA A 122 0.60 3.79 -4.84
C ALA A 122 1.89 4.28 -5.53
N LEU A 123 2.99 3.53 -5.42
CA LEU A 123 4.23 3.83 -6.12
C LEU A 123 4.01 3.87 -7.64
N LEU A 124 3.34 2.86 -8.19
CA LEU A 124 3.06 2.82 -9.63
C LEU A 124 2.16 3.98 -10.09
N ALA A 125 1.14 4.34 -9.30
CA ALA A 125 0.30 5.51 -9.58
C ALA A 125 1.13 6.81 -9.60
N LYS A 126 2.04 6.98 -8.63
CA LYS A 126 2.96 8.14 -8.56
C LYS A 126 3.90 8.25 -9.76
N PHE A 127 4.28 7.11 -10.33
CA PHE A 127 5.15 7.06 -11.50
C PHE A 127 4.40 6.81 -12.82
N THR A 128 3.07 6.89 -12.85
CA THR A 128 2.28 6.67 -14.08
C THR A 128 2.68 7.65 -15.19
N ASP A 129 3.09 8.87 -14.85
CA ASP A 129 3.59 9.83 -15.83
C ASP A 129 4.92 9.41 -16.46
N ARG A 130 5.77 8.69 -15.71
CA ARG A 130 7.11 8.24 -16.15
C ARG A 130 7.09 6.84 -16.76
N PHE A 131 6.16 5.99 -16.33
CA PHE A 131 6.00 4.62 -16.80
C PHE A 131 4.80 4.54 -17.74
N LYS A 132 5.05 4.89 -19.01
CA LYS A 132 4.12 4.62 -20.11
C LYS A 132 4.55 3.35 -20.84
N ILE A 133 3.57 2.66 -21.43
CA ILE A 133 3.84 1.54 -22.32
C ILE A 133 4.70 2.06 -23.47
N GLY A 134 5.79 1.36 -23.76
CA GLY A 134 6.79 1.74 -24.75
C GLY A 134 7.97 2.56 -24.22
N ASN A 135 7.92 3.06 -22.98
CA ASN A 135 9.05 3.75 -22.38
C ASN A 135 10.20 2.79 -22.07
N ILE A 136 11.42 3.27 -22.32
CA ILE A 136 12.66 2.57 -22.03
C ILE A 136 13.17 3.05 -20.67
N VAL A 137 13.40 2.12 -19.76
CA VAL A 137 13.78 2.37 -18.36
C VAL A 137 14.91 1.45 -17.94
N ASN A 138 15.71 1.89 -16.97
CA ASN A 138 16.78 1.08 -16.41
C ASN A 138 16.28 0.37 -15.15
N GLY A 139 16.49 -0.94 -15.07
CA GLY A 139 16.12 -1.76 -13.91
C GLY A 139 17.29 -2.61 -13.43
N GLU A 140 17.27 -2.96 -12.15
CA GLU A 140 18.29 -3.80 -11.52
C GLU A 140 17.79 -5.25 -11.37
N ILE A 141 18.59 -6.23 -11.75
CA ILE A 141 18.23 -7.65 -11.68
C ILE A 141 18.27 -8.12 -10.24
N THR A 142 17.12 -8.43 -9.66
CA THR A 142 17.01 -8.94 -8.29
C THR A 142 17.03 -10.46 -8.19
N GLU A 143 16.49 -11.15 -9.19
CA GLU A 143 16.41 -12.62 -9.18
C GLU A 143 16.45 -13.16 -10.62
N ILE A 144 17.14 -14.28 -10.83
CA ILE A 144 17.25 -14.95 -12.14
C ILE A 144 16.60 -16.32 -12.03
N LYS A 145 15.61 -16.59 -12.89
CA LYS A 145 14.96 -17.91 -12.98
C LYS A 145 15.01 -18.43 -14.41
N LYS A 146 14.81 -19.74 -14.55
CA LYS A 146 14.84 -20.41 -15.86
C LYS A 146 13.80 -19.87 -16.86
N TYR A 147 12.69 -19.32 -16.37
CA TYR A 147 11.61 -18.78 -17.20
C TYR A 147 11.68 -17.25 -17.41
N GLY A 148 12.60 -16.56 -16.73
CA GLY A 148 12.68 -15.10 -16.83
C GLY A 148 13.53 -14.44 -15.75
N LEU A 149 13.71 -13.13 -15.90
CA LEU A 149 14.46 -12.26 -15.01
C LEU A 149 13.50 -11.38 -14.20
N PHE A 150 13.66 -11.36 -12.87
CA PHE A 150 12.97 -10.40 -12.02
C PHE A 150 13.86 -9.18 -11.83
N ILE A 151 13.32 -8.04 -12.25
CA ILE A 151 14.02 -6.77 -12.30
C ILE A 151 13.27 -5.80 -11.38
N THR A 152 13.97 -4.96 -10.63
CA THR A 152 13.36 -3.88 -9.86
C THR A 152 13.63 -2.56 -10.58
N ILE A 153 12.57 -1.84 -10.92
CA ILE A 153 12.61 -0.54 -11.62
C ILE A 153 12.06 0.51 -10.66
N HIS A 154 12.92 1.36 -10.11
CA HIS A 154 12.53 2.38 -9.12
C HIS A 154 11.67 1.83 -7.94
N GLY A 155 11.98 0.62 -7.48
CA GLY A 155 11.24 -0.06 -6.40
C GLY A 155 10.02 -0.88 -6.88
N ILE A 156 9.64 -0.80 -8.15
CA ILE A 156 8.54 -1.58 -8.71
C ILE A 156 9.07 -2.90 -9.28
N PRO A 157 8.51 -4.06 -8.88
CA PRO A 157 8.91 -5.34 -9.45
C PRO A 157 8.44 -5.47 -10.91
N ALA A 158 9.37 -5.86 -11.76
CA ALA A 158 9.18 -6.10 -13.18
C ALA A 158 9.59 -7.53 -13.54
N LEU A 159 8.84 -8.14 -14.45
CA LEU A 159 9.14 -9.46 -15.00
C LEU A 159 9.57 -9.32 -16.46
N LEU A 160 10.76 -9.81 -16.77
CA LEU A 160 11.24 -10.00 -18.14
C LEU A 160 11.14 -11.49 -18.47
N HIS A 161 10.23 -11.85 -19.38
CA HIS A 161 10.06 -13.24 -19.80
C HIS A 161 11.22 -13.69 -20.69
N ILE A 162 11.60 -14.97 -20.65
CA ILE A 162 12.72 -15.49 -21.48
C ILE A 162 12.53 -15.24 -22.99
N SER A 163 11.29 -15.30 -23.47
CA SER A 163 10.95 -15.02 -24.88
C SER A 163 11.19 -13.56 -25.30
N GLU A 164 11.32 -12.66 -24.33
CA GLU A 164 11.53 -11.23 -24.52
C GLU A 164 13.00 -10.83 -24.34
N ILE A 165 13.90 -11.80 -24.13
CA ILE A 165 15.35 -11.60 -23.95
C ILE A 165 16.06 -11.65 -25.33
N GLY A 166 15.94 -10.58 -26.10
CA GLY A 166 16.65 -10.40 -27.39
C GLY A 166 16.32 -11.44 -28.49
N TYR A 167 16.86 -11.23 -29.69
CA TYR A 167 16.58 -12.07 -30.87
C TYR A 167 17.40 -13.37 -30.96
N LYS A 168 18.44 -13.52 -30.12
CA LYS A 168 19.29 -14.72 -30.11
C LYS A 168 18.81 -15.62 -28.99
N HIS A 169 18.49 -16.88 -29.32
CA HIS A 169 18.23 -17.93 -28.33
C HIS A 169 19.40 -17.96 -27.32
N ILE A 170 19.11 -17.68 -26.06
CA ILE A 170 20.11 -17.70 -24.99
C ILE A 170 19.92 -19.01 -24.23
N ASP A 171 20.76 -19.99 -24.53
CA ASP A 171 20.77 -21.28 -23.82
C ASP A 171 21.16 -21.12 -22.34
N ASN A 172 21.88 -20.05 -21.99
CA ASN A 172 22.33 -19.77 -20.63
C ASN A 172 22.13 -18.30 -20.24
N ILE A 173 21.00 -17.97 -19.61
CA ILE A 173 20.70 -16.62 -19.09
C ILE A 173 21.77 -16.17 -18.07
N ASN A 174 22.29 -17.11 -17.27
CA ASN A 174 23.26 -16.87 -16.20
C ASN A 174 24.62 -16.35 -16.69
N THR A 175 25.01 -16.58 -17.95
CA THR A 175 26.31 -16.09 -18.46
C THR A 175 26.24 -14.66 -18.96
N LYS A 176 25.05 -14.18 -19.36
CA LYS A 176 24.84 -12.81 -19.86
C LYS A 176 24.36 -11.84 -18.78
N PHE A 177 23.66 -12.33 -17.78
CA PHE A 177 23.02 -11.50 -16.75
C PHE A 177 23.51 -11.90 -15.36
N ALA A 178 24.03 -10.92 -14.64
CA ALA A 178 24.45 -11.08 -13.25
C ALA A 178 23.40 -10.47 -12.31
N LEU A 179 23.22 -11.07 -11.14
CA LEU A 179 22.45 -10.49 -10.04
C LEU A 179 23.01 -9.10 -9.69
N GLY A 180 22.13 -8.12 -9.49
CA GLY A 180 22.48 -6.74 -9.21
C GLY A 180 22.91 -5.91 -10.43
N ASN A 181 22.99 -6.50 -11.62
CA ASN A 181 23.34 -5.71 -12.82
C ASN A 181 22.16 -4.84 -13.27
N LYS A 182 22.48 -3.68 -13.84
CA LYS A 182 21.50 -2.77 -14.44
C LYS A 182 21.30 -3.12 -15.90
N ILE A 183 20.05 -3.27 -16.31
CA ILE A 183 19.64 -3.56 -17.67
C ILE A 183 18.61 -2.53 -18.13
N GLN A 184 18.73 -2.11 -19.38
CA GLN A 184 17.75 -1.28 -20.04
C GLN A 184 16.61 -2.17 -20.56
N VAL A 185 15.38 -1.85 -20.18
CA VAL A 185 14.18 -2.61 -20.52
C VAL A 185 13.07 -1.70 -21.00
N LYS A 186 12.24 -2.16 -21.93
CA LYS A 186 11.04 -1.44 -22.40
C LYS A 186 9.80 -1.97 -21.70
N ILE A 187 8.93 -1.08 -21.25
CA ILE A 187 7.67 -1.46 -20.62
C ILE A 187 6.68 -1.91 -21.69
N ILE A 188 6.25 -3.17 -21.65
CA ILE A 188 5.26 -3.73 -22.58
C ILE A 188 3.86 -3.76 -21.97
N HIS A 189 3.75 -3.94 -20.66
CA HIS A 189 2.47 -4.01 -19.97
C HIS A 189 2.60 -3.55 -18.52
N ILE A 190 1.54 -2.93 -18.01
CA ILE A 190 1.48 -2.37 -16.65
C ILE A 190 0.29 -3.00 -15.93
N ASP A 191 0.56 -3.79 -14.88
CA ASP A 191 -0.47 -4.31 -13.99
C ASP A 191 -0.61 -3.37 -12.77
N THR A 192 -1.59 -2.47 -12.87
CA THR A 192 -1.91 -1.51 -11.81
C THR A 192 -2.53 -2.15 -10.57
N LYS A 193 -3.15 -3.32 -10.69
CA LYS A 193 -3.81 -4.03 -9.59
C LYS A 193 -2.79 -4.74 -8.69
N GLN A 194 -1.77 -5.34 -9.28
CA GLN A 194 -0.72 -6.03 -8.53
C GLN A 194 0.51 -5.15 -8.28
N GLY A 195 0.60 -3.99 -8.95
CA GLY A 195 1.76 -3.10 -8.90
C GLY A 195 2.99 -3.79 -9.50
N ARG A 196 2.81 -4.42 -10.66
CA ARG A 196 3.87 -5.15 -11.39
C ARG A 196 4.00 -4.62 -12.82
N LEU A 197 5.20 -4.66 -13.35
CA LEU A 197 5.48 -4.32 -14.74
C LEU A 197 5.88 -5.57 -15.51
N SER A 198 5.43 -5.71 -16.75
CA SER A 198 6.03 -6.64 -17.70
C SER A 198 6.90 -5.85 -18.64
N VAL A 199 8.12 -6.33 -18.84
CA VAL A 199 9.13 -5.64 -19.64
C VAL A 199 9.74 -6.55 -20.68
N SER A 200 10.26 -5.95 -21.75
CA SER A 200 10.95 -6.64 -22.84
C SER A 200 12.28 -5.97 -23.16
N THR A 201 13.23 -6.75 -23.66
CA THR A 201 14.49 -6.25 -24.24
C THR A 201 14.53 -6.38 -25.75
N ARG A 202 13.47 -6.91 -26.37
CA ARG A 202 13.42 -7.21 -27.80
C ARG A 202 13.24 -5.96 -28.65
N ASP A 203 12.48 -4.99 -28.15
CA ASP A 203 12.05 -3.79 -28.89
C ASP A 203 12.71 -2.49 -28.38
N ILE A 204 13.97 -2.56 -27.94
CA ILE A 204 14.79 -1.43 -27.46
C ILE A 204 15.73 -0.95 -28.55
#